data_AF-A0A7V2TUV6-F1
#
_entry.id   AF-A0A7V2TUV6-F1
#
_cell.length_a   1.000
_cell.length_b   1.000
_cell.length_c   1.000
_cell.angle_alpha   90.00
_cell.angle_beta   90.00
_cell.angle_gamma   90.00
#
_symmetry.space_group_name_H-M   'P 1'
#
loop_
_entity.id
_entity.type
_entity.pdbx_description
1 polymer ?
#
loop_
_entity_poly.entity_id
_entity_poly.type
_entity_poly.pdbx_seq_one_letter_code
_entity_poly.pdbx_strand_id
1 'polypeptide(L)'
;MSFLGYPRPDGSVGTRNYVLVIPQGIISKSICDFVTGTRTIQTVDHGSGRTAHDREQIARVLIGLGRSPNVASVILHAASPGVGYPELRAERLADEIAAGGK
;
A
#
# COMPACT_ATOMS: atom_id res chain seq x y z
N MET A 1 15.56 17.87 21.00
CA MET A 1 14.20 18.22 20.52
C MET A 1 13.46 16.92 20.28
N SER A 2 12.22 16.77 20.76
CA SER A 2 11.41 15.56 20.61
C SER A 2 10.04 15.89 20.03
N PHE A 3 9.35 14.89 19.46
CA PHE A 3 7.99 14.99 18.93
C PHE A 3 7.18 13.74 19.31
N LEU A 4 5.86 13.83 19.30
CA LEU A 4 4.98 12.68 19.48
C LEU A 4 4.85 11.91 18.17
N GLY A 5 5.10 10.60 18.21
CA GLY A 5 5.03 9.74 17.03
C GLY A 5 4.57 8.33 17.37
N TYR A 6 4.30 7.55 16.33
CA TYR A 6 3.87 6.16 16.39
C TYR A 6 5.09 5.25 16.16
N PRO A 7 5.63 4.61 17.21
CA PRO A 7 6.76 3.70 17.05
C PRO A 7 6.35 2.45 16.27
N ARG A 8 7.28 1.91 15.48
CA ARG A 8 7.11 0.69 14.68
C ARG A 8 8.08 -0.41 15.14
N PRO A 9 7.78 -1.70 14.88
CA PRO A 9 8.67 -2.80 15.24
C PRO A 9 10.07 -2.72 14.61
N ASP A 10 10.19 -2.08 13.44
CA ASP A 10 11.46 -1.85 12.73
C ASP A 10 12.29 -0.67 13.28
N GLY A 11 11.82 -0.02 14.36
CA GLY A 11 12.46 1.15 14.97
C GLY A 11 12.14 2.48 14.29
N SER A 12 11.44 2.48 13.15
CA SER A 12 10.96 3.71 12.52
C SER A 12 9.82 4.35 13.32
N VAL A 13 9.58 5.65 13.08
CA VAL A 13 8.53 6.41 13.78
C VAL A 13 7.67 7.17 12.77
N GLY A 14 6.37 6.86 12.77
CA GLY A 14 5.38 7.58 11.98
C GLY A 14 4.88 8.85 12.69
N THR A 15 4.58 9.88 11.91
CA THR A 15 3.82 11.05 12.40
C THR A 15 2.31 10.88 12.23
N ARG A 16 1.89 9.83 11.51
CA ARG A 16 0.50 9.38 11.38
C ARG A 16 0.39 7.88 11.64
N ASN A 17 -0.83 7.40 11.84
CA ASN A 17 -1.14 5.99 12.11
C ASN A 17 -2.25 5.48 11.19
N TYR A 18 -1.96 5.40 9.90
CA TYR A 18 -2.94 4.99 8.90
C TYR A 18 -2.99 3.48 8.69
N VAL A 19 -4.15 2.99 8.30
CA VAL A 19 -4.30 1.68 7.65
C VAL A 19 -4.34 1.93 6.13
N LEU A 20 -3.39 1.41 5.38
CA LEU A 20 -3.33 1.60 3.94
C LEU A 20 -4.18 0.53 3.24
N VAL A 21 -5.07 0.92 2.33
CA VAL A 21 -5.89 0.02 1.51
C VAL A 21 -5.45 0.13 0.06
N ILE A 22 -4.82 -0.92 -0.48
CA ILE A 22 -4.20 -0.90 -1.82
C ILE A 22 -4.59 -2.15 -2.63
N PRO A 23 -4.53 -2.10 -3.99
CA PRO A 23 -3.84 -1.14 -4.86
C PRO A 23 -4.52 0.23 -4.97
N GLN A 24 -5.76 0.32 -5.47
CA GLN A 24 -6.54 1.56 -5.62
C GLN A 24 -7.97 1.23 -6.08
N GLY A 25 -8.75 2.25 -6.41
CA GLY A 25 -10.01 2.12 -7.13
C GLY A 25 -11.22 2.32 -6.22
N ILE A 26 -12.41 2.05 -6.77
CA ILE A 26 -13.67 2.34 -6.07
C ILE A 26 -13.79 1.57 -4.76
N ILE A 27 -13.27 0.33 -4.71
CA ILE A 27 -13.33 -0.51 -3.51
C ILE A 27 -12.50 0.11 -2.38
N SER A 28 -11.22 0.39 -2.61
CA SER A 28 -10.38 1.04 -1.60
C SER A 28 -10.91 2.40 -1.20
N LYS A 29 -11.40 3.19 -2.17
CA LYS A 29 -12.00 4.50 -1.88
C LYS A 29 -13.22 4.36 -0.98
N SER A 30 -14.15 3.45 -1.30
CA SER A 30 -15.35 3.24 -0.51
C SER A 30 -15.00 2.83 0.92
N ILE A 31 -14.05 1.90 1.10
CA ILE A 31 -13.57 1.54 2.45
C ILE A 31 -13.06 2.77 3.18
N CYS A 32 -12.27 3.62 2.50
CA CYS A 32 -11.74 4.84 3.10
C CYS A 32 -12.77 5.92 3.42
N ASP A 33 -13.88 5.96 2.68
CA ASP A 33 -14.98 6.89 2.96
C ASP A 33 -15.77 6.45 4.21
N PHE A 34 -15.86 5.15 4.49
CA PHE A 34 -16.60 4.61 5.64
C PHE A 34 -15.76 4.37 6.89
N VAL A 35 -14.45 4.12 6.76
CA VAL A 35 -13.59 3.71 7.88
C VAL A 35 -12.53 4.76 8.17
N THR A 36 -12.76 5.52 9.25
CA THR A 36 -11.82 6.56 9.70
C THR A 36 -10.44 5.96 10.01
N GLY A 37 -9.38 6.68 9.61
CA GLY A 37 -8.00 6.23 9.79
C GLY A 37 -7.47 5.35 8.67
N THR A 38 -8.31 4.89 7.75
CA THR A 38 -7.83 4.23 6.52
C THR A 38 -7.47 5.25 5.44
N ARG A 39 -6.53 4.90 4.57
CA ARG A 39 -6.11 5.70 3.41
C ARG A 39 -5.88 4.81 2.21
N THR A 40 -6.06 5.35 1.02
CA THR A 40 -5.72 4.69 -0.25
C THR A 40 -5.09 5.70 -1.19
N ILE A 41 -4.50 5.22 -2.28
CA ILE A 41 -4.06 6.08 -3.38
C ILE A 41 -5.18 6.23 -4.40
N GLN A 42 -5.35 7.45 -4.91
CA GLN A 42 -6.27 7.74 -5.99
C GLN A 42 -5.47 7.85 -7.28
N THR A 43 -5.47 6.76 -8.05
CA THR A 43 -4.82 6.70 -9.36
C THR A 43 -5.68 5.89 -10.33
N VAL A 44 -5.62 6.26 -11.60
CA VAL A 44 -6.22 5.49 -12.70
C VAL A 44 -5.31 4.37 -13.18
N ASP A 45 -4.01 4.41 -12.82
CA ASP A 45 -3.05 3.41 -13.29
C ASP A 45 -3.12 2.15 -12.44
N HIS A 46 -3.56 1.06 -13.06
CA HIS A 46 -3.62 -0.28 -12.49
C HIS A 46 -2.68 -1.27 -13.21
N GLY A 47 -1.70 -0.77 -13.95
CA GLY A 47 -0.68 -1.57 -14.63
C GLY A 47 -1.13 -2.28 -15.91
N SER A 48 -2.42 -2.23 -16.25
CA SER A 48 -2.92 -2.82 -17.51
C SER A 48 -2.40 -2.06 -18.71
N GLY A 49 -1.95 -2.78 -19.74
CA GLY A 49 -1.36 -2.18 -20.94
C GLY A 49 0.04 -1.57 -20.73
N ARG A 50 0.60 -1.68 -19.53
CA ARG A 50 1.98 -1.27 -19.22
C ARG A 50 2.97 -2.36 -19.61
N THR A 51 4.24 -1.99 -19.77
CA THR A 51 5.32 -2.98 -19.88
C THR A 51 5.56 -3.68 -18.54
N ALA A 52 6.24 -4.83 -18.55
CA ALA A 52 6.67 -5.49 -17.31
C ALA A 52 7.52 -4.57 -16.42
N HIS A 53 8.45 -3.83 -17.05
CA HIS A 53 9.30 -2.88 -16.35
C HIS A 53 8.48 -1.78 -15.63
N ASP A 54 7.45 -1.24 -16.30
CA ASP A 54 6.60 -0.20 -15.73
C ASP A 54 5.73 -0.75 -14.60
N ARG A 55 5.15 -1.94 -14.76
CA ARG A 55 4.41 -2.59 -13.65
C ARG A 55 5.31 -2.82 -12.45
N GLU A 56 6.59 -3.06 -12.68
CA GLU A 56 7.55 -3.20 -11.61
C GLU A 56 7.87 -1.88 -10.91
N GLN A 57 7.80 -0.75 -11.61
CA GLN A 57 7.81 0.57 -10.96
C GLN A 57 6.57 0.73 -10.06
N ILE A 58 5.39 0.38 -10.58
CA ILE A 58 4.12 0.47 -9.83
C ILE A 58 4.18 -0.38 -8.57
N ALA A 59 4.65 -1.62 -8.67
CA ALA A 59 4.85 -2.52 -7.54
C ALA A 59 5.73 -1.88 -6.47
N ARG A 60 6.89 -1.33 -6.86
CA ARG A 60 7.81 -0.67 -5.92
C ARG A 60 7.20 0.55 -5.24
N VAL A 61 6.35 1.32 -5.93
CA VAL A 61 5.60 2.42 -5.33
C VAL A 61 4.61 1.89 -4.28
N LEU A 62 3.81 0.88 -4.61
CA LEU A 62 2.84 0.29 -3.69
C LEU A 62 3.52 -0.31 -2.45
N ILE A 63 4.62 -1.04 -2.64
CA ILE A 63 5.42 -1.61 -1.55
C ILE A 63 6.02 -0.50 -0.69
N GLY A 64 6.60 0.53 -1.30
CA GLY A 64 7.17 1.67 -0.58
C GLY A 64 6.14 2.42 0.26
N LEU A 65 4.92 2.60 -0.25
CA LEU A 65 3.81 3.17 0.49
C LEU A 65 3.39 2.27 1.67
N GLY A 66 3.29 0.97 1.46
CA GLY A 66 2.96 0.00 2.50
C GLY A 66 4.01 -0.07 3.62
N ARG A 67 5.29 0.12 3.28
CA ARG A 67 6.40 0.16 4.24
C ARG A 67 6.60 1.51 4.94
N SER A 68 5.82 2.55 4.58
CA SER A 68 5.94 3.87 5.19
C SER A 68 5.75 3.81 6.72
N PRO A 69 6.54 4.52 7.55
CA PRO A 69 6.33 4.58 8.99
C PRO A 69 4.95 5.17 9.38
N ASN A 70 4.34 5.96 8.50
CA ASN A 70 3.00 6.50 8.68
C ASN A 70 1.88 5.47 8.49
N VAL A 71 2.20 4.29 7.98
CA VAL A 71 1.29 3.17 7.77
C VAL A 71 1.53 2.15 8.88
N ALA A 72 0.49 1.87 9.66
CA ALA A 72 0.51 0.91 10.74
C ALA A 72 0.34 -0.52 10.21
N SER A 73 -0.57 -0.68 9.25
CA SER A 73 -0.91 -1.94 8.64
C SER A 73 -1.47 -1.72 7.23
N VAL A 74 -1.49 -2.78 6.44
CA VAL A 74 -1.96 -2.75 5.06
C VAL A 74 -3.09 -3.77 4.86
N ILE A 75 -4.18 -3.33 4.23
CA ILE A 75 -5.21 -4.19 3.68
C ILE A 75 -4.98 -4.25 2.17
N LEU A 76 -4.70 -5.44 1.67
CA LEU A 76 -4.43 -5.65 0.26
C LEU A 76 -5.52 -6.54 -0.36
N HIS A 77 -6.12 -6.07 -1.46
CA HIS A 77 -7.19 -6.81 -2.12
C HIS A 77 -6.85 -7.14 -3.57
N ALA A 78 -7.41 -8.26 -4.07
CA ALA A 78 -7.20 -8.75 -5.43
C ALA A 78 -8.18 -8.17 -6.47
N ALA A 79 -9.10 -7.29 -6.07
CA ALA A 79 -10.09 -6.69 -6.97
C ALA A 79 -9.53 -5.52 -7.80
N SER A 80 -8.58 -5.81 -8.70
CA SER A 80 -7.99 -4.84 -9.64
C SER A 80 -7.61 -5.53 -10.95
N PRO A 81 -7.73 -4.87 -12.12
CA PRO A 81 -7.27 -5.45 -13.38
C PRO A 81 -5.77 -5.79 -13.38
N GLY A 82 -4.98 -5.13 -12.52
CA GLY A 82 -3.55 -5.36 -12.38
C GLY A 82 -3.18 -6.71 -11.78
N VAL A 83 -4.10 -7.36 -11.03
CA VAL A 83 -3.78 -8.56 -10.23
C VAL A 83 -3.31 -9.76 -11.06
N GLY A 84 -3.68 -9.81 -12.35
CA GLY A 84 -3.26 -10.88 -13.26
C GLY A 84 -1.79 -10.81 -13.66
N TYR A 85 -1.11 -9.69 -13.41
CA TYR A 85 0.29 -9.53 -13.73
C TYR A 85 1.19 -10.00 -12.58
N PRO A 86 2.24 -10.80 -12.85
CA PRO A 86 3.16 -11.30 -11.82
C PRO A 86 3.70 -10.19 -10.91
N GLU A 87 3.98 -9.02 -11.48
CA GLU A 87 4.57 -7.89 -10.77
C GLU A 87 3.62 -7.30 -9.71
N LEU A 88 2.31 -7.38 -9.95
CA LEU A 88 1.26 -6.76 -9.13
C LEU A 88 0.41 -7.81 -8.38
N ARG A 89 0.88 -9.06 -8.29
CA ARG A 89 0.20 -10.10 -7.54
C ARG A 89 0.07 -9.72 -6.08
N ALA A 90 -1.12 -9.96 -5.53
CA ALA A 90 -1.45 -9.59 -4.17
C ALA A 90 -0.50 -10.22 -3.14
N GLU A 91 -0.22 -11.52 -3.30
CA GLU A 91 0.66 -12.27 -2.39
C GLU A 91 2.06 -11.67 -2.37
N ARG A 92 2.62 -11.39 -3.56
CA ARG A 92 3.95 -10.80 -3.69
C ARG A 92 4.04 -9.44 -2.99
N LEU A 93 3.08 -8.55 -3.27
CA LEU A 93 3.06 -7.22 -2.64
C LEU A 93 2.94 -7.34 -1.11
N ALA A 94 2.10 -8.26 -0.62
CA ALA A 94 1.93 -8.50 0.80
C ALA A 94 3.22 -9.00 1.46
N ASP A 95 3.89 -10.01 0.87
CA ASP A 95 5.14 -10.56 1.38
C ASP A 95 6.24 -9.50 1.43
N GLU A 96 6.39 -8.71 0.37
CA GLU A 96 7.37 -7.63 0.33
C GLU A 96 7.04 -6.54 1.36
N ILE A 97 5.77 -6.16 1.53
CA ILE A 97 5.39 -5.19 2.57
C ILE A 97 5.70 -5.73 3.97
N ALA A 98 5.32 -6.98 4.25
CA ALA A 98 5.51 -7.63 5.54
C ALA A 98 7.00 -7.75 5.92
N ALA A 99 7.87 -8.00 4.95
CA ALA A 99 9.33 -7.99 5.15
C ALA A 99 9.86 -6.64 5.68
N GLY A 100 9.08 -5.55 5.56
CA GLY A 100 9.35 -4.24 6.17
C GLY A 100 8.77 -4.05 7.57
N GLY A 101 8.44 -5.13 8.30
CA GLY A 101 7.95 -5.09 9.68
C GLY A 101 6.52 -4.56 9.80
N LYS A 102 5.65 -4.95 8.87
CA LYS A 102 4.21 -4.64 8.85
C LYS A 102 3.38 -5.91 8.90
#